data_AF-A0A6L6Q8M5-F1
#
_entry.id   AF-A0A6L6Q8M5-F1
#
_cell.length_a   1.000
_cell.length_b   1.000
_cell.length_c   1.000
_cell.angle_alpha   90.00
_cell.angle_beta   90.00
_cell.angle_gamma   90.00
#
_symmetry.space_group_name_H-M   'P 1'
#
loop_
_entity.id
_entity.type
_entity.pdbx_description
1 polymer ?
#
loop_
_entity_poly.entity_id
_entity_poly.type
_entity_poly.pdbx_seq_one_letter_code
_entity_poly.pdbx_strand_id
1 'polypeptide(L)'
;MRRFLILAAASATAAAALSAPARADEKQVRAVQPFTAIDSRGPLSITVEGGKAQTLTVSGNAEFVSRVATEVVNGELKIYLKDKGPLTLKGEPRITITMPTLVKFIGEGAGETILKNINGERLDVSYQGAGSFTASGKVALLRMRAEGVGEVNTKGLEAERADVNFNGLGSVKVTAKDTLNAVVNGMGSLNYYGKPRTVNKTVNGIGSVNAGD
;
A
#
# COMPACT_ATOMS: atom_id res chain seq x y z
N MET A 1 84.45 15.50 4.09
CA MET A 1 83.72 16.59 4.78
C MET A 1 82.36 16.74 4.14
N ARG A 2 81.28 16.47 4.89
CA ARG A 2 80.02 17.22 4.98
C ARG A 2 78.95 16.32 5.60
N ARG A 3 78.62 16.68 6.84
CA ARG A 3 77.45 16.26 7.62
C ARG A 3 76.16 16.64 6.89
N PHE A 4 75.05 15.99 7.22
CA PHE A 4 73.63 16.41 7.23
C PHE A 4 72.78 15.12 7.07
N LEU A 5 71.62 14.88 7.67
CA LEU A 5 70.76 15.47 8.70
C LEU A 5 69.72 14.38 9.02
N ILE A 6 69.35 14.22 10.28
CA ILE A 6 68.30 13.29 10.74
C ILE A 6 66.94 13.83 10.29
N LEU A 7 66.11 12.99 9.67
CA LEU A 7 64.67 13.25 9.53
C LEU A 7 63.89 12.10 10.18
N ALA A 8 63.28 12.41 11.33
CA ALA A 8 62.38 11.52 12.04
C ALA A 8 61.04 11.45 11.29
N ALA A 9 60.67 10.26 10.81
CA ALA A 9 59.33 9.99 10.31
C ALA A 9 58.43 9.58 11.48
N ALA A 10 57.56 10.51 11.91
CA ALA A 10 56.48 10.20 12.83
C ALA A 10 55.41 9.38 12.10
N SER A 11 55.32 8.08 12.40
CA SER A 11 54.25 7.21 11.91
C SER A 11 52.96 7.50 12.67
N ALA A 12 52.04 8.24 12.05
CA ALA A 12 50.67 8.38 12.52
C ALA A 12 49.90 7.09 12.19
N THR A 13 49.65 6.26 13.18
CA THR A 13 48.72 5.12 13.08
C THR A 13 47.29 5.66 13.00
N ALA A 14 46.72 5.67 11.80
CA ALA A 14 45.31 5.94 11.59
C ALA A 14 44.50 4.76 12.17
N ALA A 15 43.77 5.00 13.26
CA ALA A 15 42.77 4.08 13.76
C ALA A 15 41.59 4.05 12.76
N ALA A 16 41.54 3.01 11.93
CA ALA A 16 40.37 2.74 11.10
C ALA A 16 39.22 2.30 12.02
N ALA A 17 38.28 3.21 12.27
CA ALA A 17 37.01 2.86 12.88
C ALA A 17 36.29 1.87 11.94
N LEU A 18 36.10 0.63 12.38
CA LEU A 18 35.20 -0.31 11.72
C LEU A 18 33.77 0.23 11.84
N SER A 19 33.30 0.96 10.84
CA SER A 19 31.88 1.15 10.63
C SER A 19 31.28 -0.22 10.29
N ALA A 20 30.51 -0.78 11.21
CA ALA A 20 29.64 -1.91 10.87
C ALA A 20 28.78 -1.49 9.67
N PRO A 21 28.67 -2.28 8.60
CA PRO A 21 27.78 -1.93 7.50
C PRO A 21 26.37 -1.83 8.09
N ALA A 22 25.73 -0.68 7.89
CA ALA A 22 24.28 -0.60 8.05
C ALA A 22 23.70 -1.76 7.23
N ARG A 23 23.06 -2.72 7.91
CA ARG A 23 22.44 -3.86 7.22
C ARG A 23 21.40 -3.28 6.27
N ALA A 24 21.71 -3.27 4.99
CA ALA A 24 20.80 -2.85 3.95
C ALA A 24 19.53 -3.71 4.02
N ASP A 25 18.37 -3.10 3.75
CA ASP A 25 17.14 -3.84 3.60
C ASP A 25 17.31 -4.92 2.53
N GLU A 26 16.97 -6.16 2.88
CA GLU A 26 16.98 -7.29 1.97
C GLU A 26 15.84 -7.12 0.97
N LYS A 27 16.13 -7.38 -0.31
CA LYS A 27 15.14 -7.36 -1.40
C LYS A 27 15.09 -8.73 -2.06
N GLN A 28 13.91 -9.35 -2.02
CA GLN A 28 13.65 -10.64 -2.64
C GLN A 28 12.60 -10.51 -3.73
N VAL A 29 12.99 -10.77 -4.98
CA VAL A 29 12.05 -10.92 -6.10
C VAL A 29 11.46 -12.33 -6.05
N ARG A 30 10.14 -12.45 -6.17
CA ARG A 30 9.42 -13.73 -6.11
C ARG A 30 8.78 -14.05 -7.45
N ALA A 31 9.09 -15.23 -7.98
CA ALA A 31 8.39 -15.77 -9.14
C ALA A 31 6.98 -16.19 -8.71
N VAL A 32 5.98 -15.75 -9.46
CA VAL A 32 4.56 -15.99 -9.19
C VAL A 32 3.85 -16.27 -10.50
N GLN A 33 2.82 -17.11 -10.42
CA GLN A 33 1.91 -17.33 -11.55
C GLN A 33 1.12 -16.05 -11.86
N PRO A 34 0.52 -15.92 -13.05
CA PRO A 34 -0.32 -14.79 -13.37
C PRO A 34 -1.52 -14.63 -12.42
N PHE A 35 -1.81 -13.40 -12.00
CA PHE A 35 -2.95 -13.05 -11.16
C PHE A 35 -3.52 -11.66 -11.50
N THR A 36 -4.78 -11.45 -11.18
CA THR A 36 -5.47 -10.15 -11.35
C THR A 36 -6.10 -9.65 -10.05
N ALA A 37 -6.06 -10.47 -8.99
CA ALA A 37 -6.57 -10.15 -7.67
C ALA A 37 -5.46 -10.28 -6.61
N ILE A 38 -5.53 -9.48 -5.55
CA ILE A 38 -4.62 -9.53 -4.41
C ILE A 38 -5.45 -9.65 -3.12
N ASP A 39 -5.10 -10.60 -2.26
CA ASP A 39 -5.61 -10.73 -0.88
C ASP A 39 -4.41 -10.66 0.07
N SER A 40 -4.29 -9.54 0.79
CA SER A 40 -3.23 -9.29 1.75
C SER A 40 -3.77 -9.29 3.17
N ARG A 41 -3.12 -10.08 4.05
CA ARG A 41 -3.51 -10.22 5.45
C ARG A 41 -2.32 -10.06 6.39
N GLY A 42 -2.45 -9.12 7.32
CA GLY A 42 -1.48 -8.86 8.39
C GLY A 42 -1.04 -7.40 8.45
N PRO A 43 -0.07 -7.09 9.33
CA PRO A 43 0.51 -5.76 9.44
C PRO A 43 1.51 -5.52 8.30
N LEU A 44 1.02 -5.40 7.06
CA LEU A 44 1.82 -5.34 5.84
C LEU A 44 1.64 -4.01 5.11
N SER A 45 2.75 -3.39 4.74
CA SER A 45 2.74 -2.24 3.82
C SER A 45 2.91 -2.71 2.38
N ILE A 46 2.00 -2.27 1.50
CA ILE A 46 1.91 -2.72 0.10
C ILE A 46 1.90 -1.54 -0.85
N THR A 47 2.68 -1.65 -1.92
CA THR A 47 2.55 -0.80 -3.11
C THR A 47 2.20 -1.67 -4.31
N VAL A 48 1.12 -1.36 -5.00
CA VAL A 48 0.78 -1.93 -6.31
C VAL A 48 0.89 -0.84 -7.36
N GLU A 49 1.57 -1.12 -8.46
CA GLU A 49 1.76 -0.17 -9.55
C GLU A 49 1.30 -0.78 -10.88
N GLY A 50 0.48 -0.04 -11.62
CA GLY A 50 0.09 -0.37 -12.98
C GLY A 50 1.29 -0.34 -13.92
N GLY A 51 1.60 -1.46 -14.57
CA GLY A 51 2.73 -1.59 -15.48
C GLY A 51 2.70 -2.87 -16.30
N LYS A 52 3.46 -2.94 -17.41
CA LYS A 52 3.35 -4.04 -18.38
C LYS A 52 3.77 -5.40 -17.83
N ALA A 53 4.80 -5.44 -16.98
CA ALA A 53 5.37 -6.67 -16.45
C ALA A 53 4.79 -6.99 -15.07
N GLN A 54 4.35 -8.22 -14.87
CA GLN A 54 3.95 -8.68 -13.55
C GLN A 54 5.18 -9.04 -12.73
N THR A 55 5.39 -8.35 -11.61
CA THR A 55 6.51 -8.61 -10.68
C THR A 55 6.04 -8.52 -9.24
N LEU A 56 6.72 -9.26 -8.36
CA LEU A 56 6.49 -9.24 -6.92
C LEU A 56 7.84 -9.16 -6.22
N THR A 57 8.04 -8.11 -5.42
CA THR A 57 9.26 -7.89 -4.63
C THR A 57 8.89 -7.68 -3.16
N VAL A 58 9.55 -8.41 -2.28
CA VAL A 58 9.43 -8.25 -0.83
C VAL A 58 10.72 -7.60 -0.32
N SER A 59 10.60 -6.44 0.34
CA SER A 59 11.73 -5.67 0.87
C SER A 59 11.60 -5.50 2.38
N GLY A 60 12.69 -5.65 3.12
CA GLY A 60 12.72 -5.45 4.57
C GLY A 60 13.88 -6.17 5.25
N ASN A 61 13.84 -6.35 6.56
CA ASN A 61 14.81 -7.20 7.25
C ASN A 61 14.63 -8.69 6.89
N ALA A 62 15.67 -9.50 7.10
CA ALA A 62 15.65 -10.93 6.78
C ALA A 62 14.50 -11.70 7.46
N GLU A 63 14.15 -11.32 8.70
CA GLU A 63 13.00 -11.91 9.41
C GLU A 63 11.70 -11.69 8.64
N PHE A 64 11.40 -10.43 8.27
CA PHE A 64 10.22 -10.05 7.49
C PHE A 64 10.17 -10.79 6.16
N VAL A 65 11.26 -10.74 5.38
CA VAL A 65 11.33 -11.38 4.06
C VAL A 65 11.06 -12.88 4.16
N SER A 66 11.58 -13.56 5.18
CA SER A 66 11.36 -15.01 5.36
C SER A 66 9.93 -15.37 5.79
N ARG A 67 9.31 -14.52 6.63
CA ARG A 67 7.99 -14.75 7.24
C ARG A 67 6.83 -14.40 6.32
N VAL A 68 7.02 -13.46 5.39
CA VAL A 68 6.03 -13.18 4.35
C VAL A 68 5.90 -14.40 3.44
N ALA A 69 4.73 -15.01 3.39
CA ALA A 69 4.33 -16.01 2.41
C ALA A 69 3.53 -15.36 1.28
N THR A 70 3.73 -15.88 0.07
CA THR A 70 3.06 -15.42 -1.14
C THR A 70 2.69 -16.64 -1.97
N GLU A 71 1.40 -16.79 -2.30
CA GLU A 71 0.89 -17.92 -3.07
C GLU A 71 -0.19 -17.42 -4.05
N VAL A 72 -0.22 -17.95 -5.26
CA VAL A 72 -1.30 -17.65 -6.22
C VAL A 72 -2.28 -18.80 -6.24
N VAL A 73 -3.54 -18.53 -5.88
CA VAL A 73 -4.64 -19.52 -5.88
C VAL A 73 -5.78 -18.96 -6.71
N ASN A 74 -6.21 -19.67 -7.76
CA ASN A 74 -7.32 -19.25 -8.64
C ASN A 74 -7.17 -17.83 -9.22
N GLY A 75 -5.95 -17.41 -9.58
CA GLY A 75 -5.69 -16.07 -10.14
C GLY A 75 -5.70 -14.94 -9.10
N GLU A 76 -5.69 -15.27 -7.81
CA GLU A 76 -5.55 -14.35 -6.69
C GLU A 76 -4.22 -14.58 -5.98
N LEU A 77 -3.41 -13.52 -5.85
CA LEU A 77 -2.21 -13.52 -5.03
C LEU A 77 -2.59 -13.34 -3.56
N LYS A 78 -2.36 -14.38 -2.76
CA LYS A 78 -2.49 -14.37 -1.31
C LYS A 78 -1.15 -13.99 -0.67
N ILE A 79 -1.18 -13.03 0.24
CA ILE A 79 -0.03 -12.52 0.98
C ILE A 79 -0.34 -12.56 2.46
N TYR A 80 0.48 -13.24 3.24
CA TYR A 80 0.26 -13.39 4.68
C TYR A 80 1.57 -13.66 5.43
N LEU A 81 1.56 -13.52 6.75
CA LEU A 81 2.69 -13.95 7.60
C LEU A 81 2.50 -15.42 8.00
N LYS A 82 3.54 -16.24 7.82
CA LYS A 82 3.52 -17.67 8.19
C LYS A 82 3.31 -17.88 9.70
N ASP A 83 3.87 -17.00 10.52
CA ASP A 83 3.83 -17.10 11.97
C ASP A 83 3.03 -15.96 12.60
N LYS A 84 2.31 -16.27 13.69
CA LYS A 84 1.51 -15.30 14.47
C LYS A 84 2.29 -14.59 15.59
N GLY A 85 3.58 -14.87 15.72
CA GLY A 85 4.44 -14.24 16.74
C GLY A 85 4.69 -12.76 16.46
N PRO A 86 5.17 -11.99 17.46
CA PRO A 86 5.53 -10.59 17.26
C PRO A 86 6.54 -10.48 16.11
N LEU A 87 6.39 -9.45 15.29
CA LEU A 87 7.25 -9.22 14.13
C LEU A 87 8.02 -7.92 14.37
N THR A 88 9.35 -8.01 14.33
CA THR A 88 10.19 -6.82 14.48
C THR A 88 10.27 -6.11 13.14
N LEU A 89 9.47 -5.06 12.96
CA LEU A 89 9.54 -4.17 11.81
C LEU A 89 10.65 -3.14 12.06
N LYS A 90 11.86 -3.41 11.56
CA LYS A 90 12.94 -2.42 11.46
C LYS A 90 12.99 -1.87 10.05
N GLY A 91 13.24 -0.58 9.90
CA GLY A 91 13.19 0.10 8.60
C GLY A 91 11.75 0.28 8.11
N GLU A 92 11.59 0.34 6.78
CA GLU A 92 10.29 0.48 6.12
C GLU A 92 10.00 -0.75 5.24
N PRO A 93 9.71 -1.92 5.84
CA PRO A 93 9.42 -3.13 5.08
C PRO A 93 8.20 -2.91 4.18
N ARG A 94 8.32 -3.37 2.93
CA ARG A 94 7.32 -3.12 1.89
C ARG A 94 7.27 -4.26 0.88
N ILE A 95 6.05 -4.58 0.46
CA ILE A 95 5.79 -5.48 -0.65
C ILE A 95 5.41 -4.63 -1.85
N THR A 96 6.16 -4.76 -2.93
CA THR A 96 5.93 -4.02 -4.18
C THR A 96 5.50 -4.97 -5.28
N ILE A 97 4.38 -4.67 -5.91
CA ILE A 97 3.80 -5.45 -7.00
C ILE A 97 3.66 -4.53 -8.21
N THR A 98 4.15 -4.96 -9.36
CA THR A 98 3.79 -4.35 -10.65
C THR A 98 2.88 -5.30 -11.39
N MET A 99 1.82 -4.81 -12.03
CA MET A 99 0.93 -5.66 -12.83
C MET A 99 0.15 -4.86 -13.88
N PRO A 100 -0.25 -5.49 -15.00
CA PRO A 100 -0.95 -4.79 -16.08
C PRO A 100 -2.40 -4.45 -15.73
N THR A 101 -3.07 -5.29 -14.93
CA THR A 101 -4.48 -5.12 -14.59
C THR A 101 -4.76 -5.65 -13.20
N LEU A 102 -5.32 -4.80 -12.33
CA LEU A 102 -5.81 -5.17 -11.00
C LEU A 102 -7.33 -5.03 -10.99
N VAL A 103 -8.05 -6.12 -10.76
CA VAL A 103 -9.53 -6.12 -10.70
C VAL A 103 -10.06 -6.17 -9.28
N LYS A 104 -9.29 -6.74 -8.34
CA LYS A 104 -9.69 -6.88 -6.94
C LYS A 104 -8.51 -6.71 -5.99
N PHE A 105 -8.72 -5.94 -4.93
CA PHE A 105 -7.80 -5.84 -3.79
C PHE A 105 -8.55 -6.08 -2.49
N ILE A 106 -8.06 -7.04 -1.69
CA ILE A 106 -8.50 -7.28 -0.32
C ILE A 106 -7.30 -6.97 0.59
N GLY A 107 -7.51 -6.09 1.56
CA GLY A 107 -6.52 -5.75 2.58
C GLY A 107 -7.11 -5.92 3.96
N GLU A 108 -6.55 -6.83 4.75
CA GLU A 108 -6.93 -7.10 6.13
C GLU A 108 -5.74 -6.87 7.05
N GLY A 109 -5.90 -6.07 8.11
CA GLY A 109 -4.86 -5.87 9.13
C GLY A 109 -4.43 -4.42 9.30
N ALA A 110 -3.13 -4.15 9.28
CA ALA A 110 -2.60 -2.81 9.53
C ALA A 110 -1.48 -2.45 8.55
N GLY A 111 -1.24 -1.16 8.36
CA GLY A 111 -0.17 -0.66 7.50
C GLY A 111 -0.67 0.28 6.41
N GLU A 112 0.23 0.59 5.49
CA GLU A 112 -0.07 1.48 4.38
C GLU A 112 -0.24 0.68 3.09
N THR A 113 -1.35 0.90 2.40
CA THR A 113 -1.57 0.39 1.04
C THR A 113 -1.60 1.54 0.05
N ILE A 114 -0.81 1.43 -1.02
CA ILE A 114 -0.79 2.38 -2.12
C ILE A 114 -1.01 1.66 -3.44
N LEU A 115 -2.11 1.96 -4.13
CA LEU A 115 -2.35 1.52 -5.51
C LEU A 115 -2.09 2.70 -6.46
N LYS A 116 -1.13 2.57 -7.38
CA LYS A 116 -0.71 3.63 -8.30
C LYS A 116 -1.01 3.25 -9.74
N ASN A 117 -1.49 4.20 -10.52
CA ASN A 117 -1.71 4.05 -11.96
C ASN A 117 -2.60 2.83 -12.31
N ILE A 118 -3.63 2.57 -11.50
CA ILE A 118 -4.57 1.48 -11.75
C ILE A 118 -5.56 1.92 -12.83
N ASN A 119 -5.55 1.22 -13.96
CA ASN A 119 -6.42 1.52 -15.09
C ASN A 119 -7.20 0.28 -15.51
N GLY A 120 -8.50 0.42 -15.77
CA GLY A 120 -9.33 -0.69 -16.28
C GLY A 120 -10.84 -0.49 -16.15
N GLU A 121 -11.60 -1.49 -16.53
CA GLU A 121 -13.08 -1.44 -16.47
C GLU A 121 -13.61 -1.44 -15.04
N ARG A 122 -12.90 -2.09 -14.11
CA ARG A 122 -13.40 -2.29 -12.75
C ARG A 122 -12.27 -2.46 -11.75
N LEU A 123 -12.47 -1.88 -10.57
CA LEU A 123 -11.68 -2.15 -9.37
C LEU A 123 -12.61 -2.41 -8.17
N ASP A 124 -12.52 -3.60 -7.60
CA ASP A 124 -13.17 -3.98 -6.35
C ASP A 124 -12.17 -3.89 -5.19
N VAL A 125 -12.47 -3.07 -4.18
CA VAL A 125 -11.66 -2.89 -2.98
C VAL A 125 -12.45 -3.33 -1.76
N SER A 126 -11.86 -4.23 -0.96
CA SER A 126 -12.33 -4.54 0.39
C SER A 126 -11.19 -4.30 1.37
N TYR A 127 -11.25 -3.18 2.09
CA TYR A 127 -10.25 -2.81 3.08
C TYR A 127 -10.85 -2.93 4.48
N GLN A 128 -10.26 -3.77 5.32
CA GLN A 128 -10.66 -4.00 6.70
C GLN A 128 -9.42 -3.89 7.59
N GLY A 129 -9.22 -2.74 8.22
CA GLY A 129 -7.97 -2.57 8.95
C GLY A 129 -7.77 -1.25 9.68
N ALA A 130 -6.57 -1.11 10.22
CA ALA A 130 -6.07 0.08 10.88
C ALA A 130 -4.89 0.66 10.08
N GLY A 131 -5.10 1.78 9.38
CA GLY A 131 -4.04 2.35 8.54
C GLY A 131 -4.54 3.29 7.45
N SER A 132 -3.72 3.45 6.41
CA SER A 132 -4.02 4.30 5.26
C SER A 132 -4.11 3.47 3.99
N PHE A 133 -5.11 3.79 3.18
CA PHE A 133 -5.26 3.24 1.83
C PHE A 133 -5.31 4.40 0.84
N THR A 134 -4.41 4.40 -0.15
CA THR A 134 -4.41 5.39 -1.23
C THR A 134 -4.54 4.68 -2.58
N ALA A 135 -5.37 5.21 -3.48
CA ALA A 135 -5.45 4.73 -4.85
C ALA A 135 -5.44 5.87 -5.88
N SER A 136 -4.77 5.65 -7.01
CA SER A 136 -4.78 6.54 -8.17
C SER A 136 -4.87 5.81 -9.51
N GLY A 137 -5.40 6.50 -10.51
CA GLY A 137 -5.59 5.98 -11.87
C GLY A 137 -6.98 6.29 -12.43
N LYS A 138 -7.47 5.47 -13.36
CA LYS A 138 -8.76 5.67 -14.05
C LYS A 138 -9.52 4.36 -14.20
N VAL A 139 -10.74 4.30 -13.69
CA VAL A 139 -11.59 3.10 -13.81
C VAL A 139 -13.01 3.43 -14.25
N ALA A 140 -13.67 2.53 -14.97
CA ALA A 140 -15.09 2.75 -15.29
C ALA A 140 -15.97 2.53 -14.04
N LEU A 141 -15.65 1.50 -13.22
CA LEU A 141 -16.37 1.19 -11.98
C LEU A 141 -15.40 1.00 -10.81
N LEU A 142 -15.61 1.77 -9.74
CA LEU A 142 -15.04 1.50 -8.42
C LEU A 142 -16.12 0.92 -7.51
N ARG A 143 -15.88 -0.26 -6.93
CA ARG A 143 -16.67 -0.75 -5.79
C ARG A 143 -15.77 -0.85 -4.56
N MET A 144 -16.13 -0.15 -3.50
CA MET A 144 -15.29 -0.06 -2.32
C MET A 144 -16.08 -0.35 -1.06
N ARG A 145 -15.60 -1.32 -0.28
CA ARG A 145 -15.99 -1.54 1.10
C ARG A 145 -14.80 -1.18 1.99
N ALA A 146 -15.01 -0.25 2.91
CA ALA A 146 -14.00 0.21 3.84
C ALA A 146 -14.49 0.05 5.28
N GLU A 147 -13.76 -0.71 6.08
CA GLU A 147 -14.04 -1.04 7.46
C GLU A 147 -12.80 -0.85 8.34
N GLY A 148 -13.03 -0.59 9.63
CA GLY A 148 -11.97 -0.41 10.62
C GLY A 148 -11.70 1.07 10.92
N VAL A 149 -10.44 1.43 11.14
CA VAL A 149 -10.03 2.77 11.61
C VAL A 149 -8.96 3.35 10.71
N GLY A 150 -9.20 4.52 10.11
CA GLY A 150 -8.16 5.19 9.33
C GLY A 150 -8.65 6.07 8.20
N GLU A 151 -7.79 6.26 7.20
CA GLU A 151 -8.07 7.09 6.04
C GLU A 151 -8.03 6.27 4.75
N VAL A 152 -9.06 6.43 3.93
CA VAL A 152 -9.12 5.91 2.57
C VAL A 152 -9.12 7.07 1.60
N ASN A 153 -8.00 7.32 0.93
CA ASN A 153 -7.84 8.40 -0.03
C ASN A 153 -7.78 7.87 -1.46
N THR A 154 -8.94 7.85 -2.12
CA THR A 154 -9.08 7.52 -3.54
C THR A 154 -9.37 8.75 -4.40
N LYS A 155 -9.06 9.97 -3.92
CA LYS A 155 -9.26 11.21 -4.68
C LYS A 155 -8.54 11.18 -6.04
N GLY A 156 -7.35 10.55 -6.08
CA GLY A 156 -6.56 10.40 -7.31
C GLY A 156 -7.03 9.28 -8.24
N LEU A 157 -8.05 8.51 -7.87
CA LEU A 157 -8.64 7.46 -8.69
C LEU A 157 -9.92 7.98 -9.33
N GLU A 158 -9.86 8.32 -10.61
CA GLU A 158 -11.01 8.82 -11.36
C GLU A 158 -11.92 7.67 -11.77
N ALA A 159 -13.05 7.51 -11.08
CA ALA A 159 -14.07 6.54 -11.46
C ALA A 159 -15.19 7.21 -12.28
N GLU A 160 -15.72 6.55 -13.32
CA GLU A 160 -16.97 7.00 -13.93
C GLU A 160 -18.14 6.76 -12.97
N ARG A 161 -18.22 5.55 -12.41
CA ARG A 161 -19.18 5.17 -11.37
C ARG A 161 -18.47 4.69 -10.11
N ALA A 162 -18.93 5.14 -8.95
CA ALA A 162 -18.40 4.70 -7.66
C ALA A 162 -19.51 4.21 -6.74
N ASP A 163 -19.39 2.98 -6.25
CA ASP A 163 -20.20 2.40 -5.19
C ASP A 163 -19.33 2.27 -3.93
N VAL A 164 -19.61 3.07 -2.89
CA VAL A 164 -18.80 3.13 -1.67
C VAL A 164 -19.65 2.81 -0.45
N ASN A 165 -19.22 1.79 0.31
CA ASN A 165 -19.77 1.46 1.62
C ASN A 165 -18.69 1.63 2.69
N PHE A 166 -18.90 2.59 3.58
CA PHE A 166 -17.99 2.89 4.68
C PHE A 166 -18.63 2.52 6.02
N ASN A 167 -17.97 1.63 6.75
CA ASN A 167 -18.41 1.12 8.03
C ASN A 167 -17.24 1.06 9.03
N GLY A 168 -16.87 2.23 9.55
CA GLY A 168 -15.71 2.36 10.43
C GLY A 168 -15.58 3.72 11.09
N LEU A 169 -14.39 3.99 11.61
CA LEU A 169 -13.98 5.27 12.19
C LEU A 169 -12.95 5.96 11.30
N GLY A 170 -13.25 7.15 10.79
CA GLY A 170 -12.27 7.93 10.03
C GLY A 170 -12.83 8.66 8.82
N SER A 171 -12.06 8.70 7.73
CA SER A 171 -12.43 9.50 6.55
C SER A 171 -12.20 8.76 5.23
N VAL A 172 -13.09 9.01 4.28
CA VAL A 172 -13.02 8.49 2.92
C VAL A 172 -13.05 9.65 1.93
N LYS A 173 -12.14 9.67 0.98
CA LYS A 173 -12.15 10.57 -0.19
C LYS A 173 -12.31 9.73 -1.45
N VAL A 174 -13.25 10.10 -2.31
CA VAL A 174 -13.54 9.37 -3.57
C VAL A 174 -13.85 10.32 -4.72
N THR A 175 -13.44 9.98 -5.94
CA THR A 175 -13.76 10.76 -7.15
C THR A 175 -14.69 9.96 -8.06
N ALA A 176 -15.83 10.54 -8.43
CA ALA A 176 -16.79 9.96 -9.36
C ALA A 176 -17.24 11.00 -10.40
N LYS A 177 -17.35 10.61 -11.67
CA LYS A 177 -17.69 11.54 -12.77
C LYS A 177 -19.13 11.48 -13.24
N ASP A 178 -19.79 10.34 -13.14
CA ASP A 178 -21.18 10.15 -13.59
C ASP A 178 -22.10 9.84 -12.40
N THR A 179 -21.84 8.74 -11.68
CA THR A 179 -22.68 8.30 -10.56
C THR A 179 -21.88 7.99 -9.31
N LEU A 180 -22.36 8.48 -8.16
CA LEU A 180 -21.88 8.08 -6.84
C LEU A 180 -23.02 7.47 -6.02
N ASN A 181 -22.83 6.25 -5.55
CA ASN A 181 -23.63 5.63 -4.51
C ASN A 181 -22.79 5.53 -3.23
N ALA A 182 -23.15 6.29 -2.20
CA ALA A 182 -22.39 6.35 -0.95
C ALA A 182 -23.25 5.94 0.24
N VAL A 183 -22.82 4.90 0.96
CA VAL A 183 -23.43 4.44 2.21
C VAL A 183 -22.43 4.60 3.35
N VAL A 184 -22.80 5.33 4.38
CA VAL A 184 -21.99 5.56 5.59
C VAL A 184 -22.75 5.02 6.80
N ASN A 185 -22.24 3.94 7.40
CA ASN A 185 -22.83 3.32 8.60
C ASN A 185 -22.01 3.61 9.87
N GLY A 186 -20.75 4.01 9.73
CA GLY A 186 -19.84 4.28 10.86
C GLY A 186 -19.86 5.71 11.37
N MET A 187 -18.81 6.09 12.10
CA MET A 187 -18.56 7.45 12.58
C MET A 187 -17.40 8.04 11.79
N GLY A 188 -17.69 8.99 10.91
CA GLY A 188 -16.70 9.52 10.00
C GLY A 188 -17.28 10.31 8.84
N SER A 189 -16.43 10.75 7.93
CA SER A 189 -16.84 11.56 6.78
C SER A 189 -16.45 10.91 5.47
N LEU A 190 -17.34 10.98 4.49
CA LEU A 190 -17.06 10.67 3.09
C LEU A 190 -17.13 11.96 2.28
N ASN A 191 -16.00 12.38 1.72
CA ASN A 191 -15.93 13.53 0.83
C ASN A 191 -15.80 13.04 -0.62
N TYR A 192 -16.66 13.53 -1.51
CA TYR A 192 -16.62 13.14 -2.92
C TYR A 192 -16.26 14.29 -3.83
N TYR A 193 -15.56 13.97 -4.92
CA TYR A 193 -15.07 14.90 -5.95
C TYR A 193 -15.54 14.45 -7.34
N GLY A 194 -15.29 15.29 -8.36
CA GLY A 194 -15.58 14.97 -9.77
C GLY A 194 -16.92 15.48 -10.30
N LYS A 195 -17.79 16.03 -9.42
CA LYS A 195 -19.11 16.59 -9.77
C LYS A 195 -19.99 15.58 -10.55
N PRO A 196 -20.26 14.39 -9.98
CA PRO A 196 -21.11 13.39 -10.62
C PRO A 196 -22.53 13.93 -10.87
N ARG A 197 -23.15 13.48 -11.95
CA ARG A 197 -24.53 13.86 -12.33
C ARG A 197 -25.56 13.32 -11.34
N THR A 198 -25.30 12.16 -10.75
CA THR A 198 -26.19 11.52 -9.78
C THR A 198 -25.43 11.16 -8.52
N VAL A 199 -25.99 11.54 -7.36
CA VAL A 199 -25.44 11.23 -6.05
C VAL A 199 -26.53 10.66 -5.15
N ASN A 200 -26.41 9.38 -4.83
CA ASN A 200 -27.26 8.70 -3.86
C ASN A 200 -26.47 8.58 -2.54
N LYS A 201 -27.03 9.08 -1.45
CA LYS A 201 -26.38 9.11 -0.14
C LYS A 201 -27.29 8.46 0.90
N THR A 202 -26.73 7.54 1.68
CA THR A 202 -27.38 6.98 2.86
C THR A 202 -26.43 7.09 4.04
N VAL A 203 -26.87 7.72 5.11
CA VAL A 203 -26.09 7.88 6.35
C VAL A 203 -26.90 7.31 7.50
N ASN A 204 -26.46 6.19 8.04
CA ASN A 204 -27.11 5.51 9.17
C ASN A 204 -26.35 5.69 10.49
N GLY A 205 -25.10 6.17 10.45
CA GLY A 205 -24.25 6.41 11.62
C GLY A 205 -24.06 7.88 11.97
N ILE A 206 -23.08 8.17 12.84
CA ILE A 206 -22.70 9.54 13.25
C ILE A 206 -21.67 10.10 12.25
N GLY A 207 -22.05 10.12 10.98
CA GLY A 207 -21.17 10.49 9.89
C GLY A 207 -21.77 11.51 8.92
N SER A 208 -21.05 11.83 7.86
CA SER A 208 -21.52 12.74 6.81
C SER A 208 -21.01 12.37 5.42
N VAL A 209 -21.73 12.82 4.39
CA VAL A 209 -21.34 12.67 2.99
C VAL A 209 -21.38 14.04 2.29
N ASN A 210 -20.21 14.64 2.10
CA ASN A 210 -20.07 16.02 1.63
C ASN A 210 -19.41 16.08 0.25
N ALA A 211 -19.79 17.07 -0.55
CA ALA A 211 -18.98 17.42 -1.71
C ALA A 211 -17.66 18.00 -1.20
N GLY A 212 -16.54 17.57 -1.78
CA GLY A 212 -15.26 18.20 -1.56
C GLY A 212 -15.01 19.34 -2.56
N ASP A 213 -14.15 20.27 -2.16
CA ASP A 213 -13.71 21.41 -2.98
C ASP A 213 -12.81 20.99 -4.16
#